data_AF-A0A661M9R8-F1
#
_entry.id   AF-A0A661M9R8-F1
#
_cell.length_a   1.000
_cell.length_b   1.000
_cell.length_c   1.000
_cell.angle_alpha   90.00
_cell.angle_beta   90.00
_cell.angle_gamma   90.00
#
_symmetry.space_group_name_H-M   'P 1'
#
loop_
_entity.id
_entity.type
_entity.pdbx_description
1 polymer ?
#
loop_
_entity_poly.entity_id
_entity_poly.type
_entity_poly.pdbx_seq_one_letter_code
_entity_poly.pdbx_strand_id
1 'polypeptide(L)' 'MIFNTGDGRTIDTDRDLGPEERHVLQKLFAWEALAESLDQFRAKKAEALERGWNGSGPVNPGTAFSAVVRVLEQR' A
#
# COMPACT_ATOMS: atom_id res chain seq x y z
N MET A 1 8.78 -2.05 -7.85
CA MET A 1 9.35 -0.84 -7.20
C MET A 1 10.10 -1.30 -5.97
N ILE A 2 11.23 -0.67 -5.65
CA ILE A 2 12.03 -1.06 -4.48
C ILE A 2 11.81 -0.06 -3.36
N PHE A 3 11.51 -0.56 -2.15
CA PHE A 3 11.35 0.22 -0.93
C PHE A 3 12.42 -0.13 0.08
N ASN A 4 13.00 0.88 0.72
CA ASN A 4 13.81 0.70 1.91
C ASN A 4 12.95 1.05 3.13
N THR A 5 12.80 0.11 4.04
CA THR A 5 12.03 0.29 5.28
C THR A 5 12.94 0.86 6.37
N GLY A 6 12.34 1.51 7.37
CA GLY A 6 13.09 2.11 8.48
C GLY A 6 13.90 1.13 9.34
N ASP A 7 13.63 -0.17 9.23
CA ASP A 7 14.40 -1.24 9.87
C ASP A 7 15.48 -1.86 8.97
N GLY A 8 15.80 -1.21 7.84
CA GLY A 8 16.91 -1.59 6.95
C GLY A 8 16.58 -2.75 5.99
N ARG A 9 15.32 -3.18 5.89
CA ARG A 9 14.91 -4.18 4.89
C ARG A 9 14.67 -3.51 3.55
N THR A 10 14.94 -4.26 2.50
CA THR A 10 14.62 -3.90 1.13
C THR A 10 13.47 -4.78 0.65
N ILE A 11 12.38 -4.14 0.21
CA ILE A 11 11.20 -4.82 -0.34
C ILE A 11 11.14 -4.53 -1.83
N ASP A 12 11.20 -5.58 -2.64
CA ASP A 12 10.91 -5.49 -4.07
C ASP A 12 9.45 -5.82 -4.29
N THR A 13 8.65 -4.82 -4.63
CA THR A 13 7.21 -5.00 -4.78
C THR A 13 6.82 -5.96 -5.90
N ASP A 14 7.69 -6.27 -6.87
CA ASP A 14 7.35 -7.23 -7.91
C ASP A 14 7.50 -8.68 -7.46
N ARG A 15 8.48 -8.94 -6.58
CA ARG A 15 8.77 -10.27 -6.03
C ARG A 15 8.03 -10.54 -4.72
N ASP A 16 7.91 -9.53 -3.87
CA ASP A 16 7.55 -9.68 -2.46
C ASP A 16 6.06 -9.37 -2.17
N LEU A 17 5.31 -8.83 -3.15
CA LEU A 17 3.86 -8.58 -3.04
C LEU A 17 3.08 -9.46 -4.03
N GLY A 18 1.90 -9.90 -3.60
CA GLY A 18 0.94 -10.56 -4.48
C GLY A 18 0.37 -9.60 -5.55
N PRO A 19 -0.22 -10.12 -6.64
CA PRO A 19 -0.86 -9.28 -7.67
C PRO A 19 -1.92 -8.33 -7.10
N GLU A 20 -2.74 -8.81 -6.17
CA GLU A 20 -3.80 -8.01 -5.55
C GLU A 20 -3.24 -6.87 -4.69
N GLU A 21 -2.20 -7.16 -3.90
CA GLU A 21 -1.50 -6.17 -3.09
C GLU A 21 -0.81 -5.12 -3.96
N ARG A 22 -0.21 -5.51 -5.09
CA ARG A 22 0.40 -4.57 -6.05
C ARG A 22 -0.64 -3.62 -6.64
N HIS A 23 -1.83 -4.12 -6.96
CA HIS A 23 -2.92 -3.28 -7.47
C HIS A 23 -3.43 -2.29 -6.40
N VAL A 24 -3.56 -2.73 -5.15
CA VAL A 24 -3.91 -1.83 -4.05
C VAL A 24 -2.82 -0.79 -3.87
N LEU A 25 -1.54 -1.19 -3.84
CA LEU A 25 -0.41 -0.28 -3.70
C LEU A 25 -0.38 0.77 -4.82
N GLN A 26 -0.73 0.40 -6.05
CA GLN A 26 -0.84 1.34 -7.17
C GLN A 26 -1.87 2.44 -6.89
N LYS A 27 -3.04 2.09 -6.32
CA LYS A 27 -4.04 3.08 -5.89
C LYS A 27 -3.51 3.95 -4.75
N LEU A 28 -2.73 3.38 -3.83
CA LEU A 28 -2.17 4.14 -2.71
C LEU A 28 -1.16 5.20 -3.15
N PHE A 29 -0.40 5.00 -4.23
CA PHE A 29 0.46 6.07 -4.76
C PHE A 29 -0.33 7.31 -5.21
N ALA A 30 -1.50 7.11 -5.81
CA ALA A 30 -2.36 8.24 -6.16
C ALA A 30 -2.86 8.96 -4.90
N TRP A 31 -3.25 8.21 -3.87
CA TRP A 31 -3.72 8.80 -2.61
C TRP A 31 -2.61 9.42 -1.77
N GLU A 32 -1.38 8.91 -1.80
CA GLU A 32 -0.21 9.54 -1.17
C GLU A 32 -0.03 10.96 -1.69
N ALA A 33 -0.18 11.16 -3.01
CA ALA A 33 -0.02 12.48 -3.63
C ALA A 33 -1.23 13.42 -3.46
N LEU A 34 -2.42 12.88 -3.19
CA LEU A 34 -3.69 13.64 -3.15
C LEU A 34 -4.26 13.83 -1.74
N ALA A 35 -3.83 13.03 -0.77
CA ALA A 35 -4.33 13.12 0.59
C ALA A 35 -3.78 14.39 1.26
N GLU A 36 -4.68 15.12 1.93
CA GLU A 36 -4.38 16.32 2.69
C GLU A 36 -3.99 15.99 4.15
N SER A 37 -4.16 14.74 4.56
CA SER A 37 -3.79 14.26 5.90
C SER A 37 -3.51 12.76 5.94
N LEU A 38 -2.75 12.35 6.96
CA LEU A 38 -2.47 10.95 7.24
C LEU A 38 -3.75 10.14 7.52
N ASP A 39 -4.72 10.73 8.20
CA ASP A 39 -6.02 10.08 8.47
C ASP A 39 -6.81 9.86 7.18
N GLN A 40 -6.80 10.83 6.25
CA GLN A 40 -7.40 10.65 4.94
C GLN A 40 -6.72 9.54 4.14
N PHE A 41 -5.38 9.51 4.13
CA PHE A 41 -4.62 8.45 3.48
C PHE A 41 -4.97 7.07 4.08
N ARG A 42 -5.04 6.95 5.41
CA ARG A 42 -5.42 5.71 6.10
C ARG A 42 -6.84 5.27 5.79
N ALA A 43 -7.79 6.20 5.71
CA ALA A 43 -9.16 5.91 5.29
C ALA A 43 -9.20 5.39 3.85
N LYS A 44 -8.45 6.02 2.93
CA LYS A 44 -8.36 5.58 1.54
C LYS A 44 -7.65 4.24 1.37
N LYS A 45 -6.68 3.95 2.23
CA LYS A 45 -6.08 2.61 2.34
C LYS A 45 -7.09 1.56 2.74
N ALA A 46 -7.88 1.81 3.78
CA ALA A 46 -8.92 0.87 4.22
C ALA A 46 -9.93 0.60 3.11
N GLU A 47 -10.41 1.66 2.43
CA GLU A 47 -11.32 1.55 1.28
C GLU A 47 -10.70 0.72 0.13
N ALA A 48 -9.41 0.94 -0.17
CA ALA A 48 -8.72 0.22 -1.24
C ALA A 48 -8.51 -1.27 -0.90
N LEU A 49 -8.24 -1.61 0.36
CA LEU A 49 -8.14 -3.00 0.82
C LEU A 49 -9.49 -3.70 0.83
N GLU A 50 -10.57 -3.01 1.22
CA GLU A 50 -11.92 -3.58 1.25
C GLU A 50 -12.45 -3.87 -0.17
N ARG A 51 -12.24 -2.94 -1.11
CA ARG A 51 -12.75 -3.06 -2.48
C ARG A 51 -11.84 -3.87 -3.41
N GLY A 52 -10.56 -3.96 -3.07
CA GLY A 52 -9.52 -4.51 -3.95
C GLY A 52 -9.38 -3.73 -5.25
N TRP A 53 -8.97 -4.42 -6.32
CA TRP A 53 -8.83 -3.82 -7.65
C TRP A 53 -10.15 -3.93 -8.42
N ASN A 54 -10.72 -2.80 -8.85
CA ASN A 54 -11.98 -2.75 -9.61
C ASN A 54 -13.12 -3.62 -9.04
N GLY A 55 -13.22 -3.74 -7.71
CA GLY A 55 -14.25 -4.57 -7.06
C GLY A 55 -13.93 -6.06 -7.03
N SER A 56 -12.66 -6.46 -7.14
CA SER A 56 -12.21 -7.85 -6.99
C SER A 56 -12.50 -8.45 -5.62
N GLY A 57 -12.85 -7.62 -4.65
CA GLY A 57 -13.15 -8.02 -3.27
C GLY A 57 -12.01 -7.70 -2.30
N PRO A 58 -12.19 -8.06 -1.02
CA PRO A 58 -11.25 -7.70 0.03
C PRO A 58 -9.87 -8.33 -0.17
N VAL A 59 -8.82 -7.53 0.03
CA VAL A 59 -7.42 -7.95 -0.01
C VAL A 59 -6.87 -7.97 1.41
N ASN A 60 -6.37 -9.13 1.85
CA ASN A 60 -5.72 -9.27 3.14
C ASN A 60 -4.24 -8.84 3.02
N PRO A 61 -3.81 -7.76 3.69
CA PRO A 61 -2.45 -7.27 3.56
C PRO A 61 -1.45 -8.18 4.26
N GLY A 62 -0.41 -8.59 3.54
CA GLY A 62 0.74 -9.29 4.09
C GLY A 62 1.72 -8.36 4.80
N THR A 63 2.77 -8.97 5.37
CA THR A 63 3.81 -8.24 6.11
C THR A 63 4.62 -7.30 5.20
N ALA A 64 4.92 -7.72 3.96
CA ALA A 64 5.67 -6.91 3.00
C ALA A 64 4.87 -5.67 2.58
N PHE A 65 3.60 -5.84 2.20
CA PHE A 65 2.70 -4.73 1.89
C PHE A 65 2.58 -3.75 3.06
N SER A 66 2.36 -4.27 4.27
CA SER A 66 2.23 -3.44 5.48
C SER A 66 3.47 -2.58 5.75
N ALA A 67 4.66 -3.14 5.50
CA ALA A 67 5.91 -2.42 5.65
C ALA A 67 6.09 -1.32 4.57
N VAL A 68 5.72 -1.59 3.32
CA VAL A 68 5.71 -0.57 2.24
C VAL A 68 4.75 0.56 2.57
N VAL A 69 3.52 0.25 2.97
CA VAL A 69 2.52 1.26 3.35
C VAL A 69 3.03 2.14 4.48
N ARG A 70 3.72 1.57 5.47
CA ARG A 70 4.29 2.35 6.56
C ARG A 70 5.33 3.37 6.07
N VAL A 71 6.08 3.04 5.02
CA VAL A 71 6.99 4.01 4.37
C VAL A 71 6.20 5.14 3.72
N LEU A 72 5.08 4.85 3.07
CA LEU A 72 4.20 5.88 2.48
C LEU A 72 3.56 6.78 3.54
N GLU A 73 3.17 6.23 4.69
CA GLU A 73 2.61 6.99 5.82
C GLU A 73 3.62 7.94 6.49
N GLN A 74 4.91 7.85 6.16
CA GLN A 74 6.00 8.63 6.76
C GLN A 74 6.60 9.67 5.81
N ARG A 75 6.08 9.79 4.59
CA ARG A 75 6.48 10.80 3.60
C ARG A 75 5.62 12.04 3.73
#